data_AF-A0A5C7JJH3-F1
#
_entry.id   AF-A0A5C7JJH3-F1
#
_cell.length_a   1.000
_cell.length_b   1.000
_cell.length_c   1.000
_cell.angle_alpha   90.00
_cell.angle_beta   90.00
_cell.angle_gamma   90.00
#
_symmetry.space_group_name_H-M   'P 1'
#
loop_
_entity.id
_entity.type
_entity.pdbx_description
1 polymer ?
#
loop_
_entity_poly.entity_id
_entity_poly.type
_entity_poly.pdbx_seq_one_letter_code
_entity_poly.pdbx_strand_id
1 'polypeptide(L)' 'MKKLHELYASPTPKKWRKLGDALLAASTTITGFAIYEDAKWVAITALVLGTVGKFLTNFFSED' A
#
# COMPACT_ATOMS: atom_id res chain seq x y z
N MET A 1 15.15 3.29 21.42
CA MET A 1 14.07 3.41 20.42
C MET A 1 14.69 3.27 19.04
N LYS A 2 14.16 2.40 18.17
CA LYS A 2 14.62 2.28 16.78
C LYS A 2 14.29 3.56 16.01
N LYS A 3 15.17 3.99 15.10
CA LYS A 3 14.93 5.14 14.22
C LYS A 3 13.95 4.75 13.11
N LEU A 4 13.28 5.73 12.50
CA LEU A 4 12.23 5.49 11.48
C LEU A 4 12.71 4.65 10.29
N HIS A 5 13.94 4.88 9.84
CA HIS A 5 14.54 4.12 8.72
C HIS A 5 14.88 2.67 9.12
N GLU A 6 15.22 2.41 10.38
CA GLU A 6 15.53 1.07 10.90
C GLU A 6 14.26 0.23 11.04
N LEU A 7 13.13 0.86 11.39
CA LEU A 7 11.80 0.24 11.40
C LEU A 7 11.37 -0.16 9.98
N TYR A 8 11.52 0.74 9.01
CA TYR A 8 11.14 0.45 7.63
C TYR A 8 12.03 -0.62 6.97
N ALA A 9 13.33 -0.64 7.30
CA ALA A 9 14.27 -1.64 6.80
C ALA A 9 14.10 -3.02 7.48
N SER A 10 13.38 -3.08 8.61
CA SER A 10 13.13 -4.33 9.31
C SER A 10 12.17 -5.24 8.52
N PRO A 11 12.27 -6.57 8.68
CA PRO A 11 11.37 -7.47 7.97
C PRO A 11 9.92 -7.24 8.40
N THR A 12 9.09 -6.74 7.49
CA THR A 12 7.64 -6.69 7.72
C THR A 12 7.10 -8.10 8.02
N PRO A 13 6.25 -8.28 9.03
CA PRO A 13 5.60 -9.55 9.33
C PRO A 13 4.88 -10.11 8.11
N LYS A 14 4.87 -11.44 7.97
CA LYS A 14 4.25 -12.10 6.81
C LYS A 14 2.77 -11.72 6.63
N LYS A 15 2.03 -11.53 7.72
CA LYS A 15 0.61 -11.14 7.70
C LYS A 15 0.42 -9.72 7.12
N TRP A 16 1.18 -8.74 7.63
CA TRP A 16 1.11 -7.35 7.18
C TRP A 16 1.59 -7.17 5.75
N ARG A 17 2.64 -7.89 5.35
CA ARG A 17 3.11 -7.89 3.96
C ARG A 17 2.01 -8.37 3.00
N LYS A 18 1.39 -9.51 3.29
CA LYS A 18 0.30 -10.08 2.46
C LYS A 18 -0.90 -9.12 2.38
N LEU A 19 -1.27 -8.48 3.49
CA LEU A 19 -2.35 -7.48 3.49
C LEU A 19 -2.01 -6.28 2.61
N GLY A 20 -0.81 -5.73 2.75
CA GLY A 20 -0.34 -4.62 1.94
C GLY A 20 -0.26 -4.95 0.44
N ASP A 21 0.21 -6.14 0.10
CA ASP A 21 0.30 -6.60 -1.29
C ASP A 21 -1.10 -6.79 -1.91
N ALA A 22 -2.05 -7.36 -1.15
CA ALA A 22 -3.43 -7.52 -1.59
C ALA A 22 -4.12 -6.16 -1.80
N LEU A 23 -3.93 -5.22 -0.86
CA LEU A 23 -4.46 -3.85 -0.98
C LEU A 23 -3.87 -3.13 -2.20
N LEU A 24 -2.56 -3.29 -2.44
CA LEU A 24 -1.89 -2.69 -3.60
C LEU A 24 -2.41 -3.30 -4.91
N ALA A 25 -2.59 -4.61 -4.97
CA ALA A 25 -3.14 -5.29 -6.15
C ALA A 25 -4.57 -4.82 -6.46
N ALA A 26 -5.43 -4.75 -5.45
CA ALA A 26 -6.81 -4.27 -5.61
C ALA A 26 -6.85 -2.81 -6.07
N SER A 27 -6.12 -1.92 -5.38
CA SER A 27 -6.08 -0.49 -5.72
C SER A 27 -5.50 -0.23 -7.11
N THR A 28 -4.47 -0.96 -7.54
CA THR A 28 -3.89 -0.83 -8.89
C THR A 28 -4.89 -1.27 -9.96
N THR A 29 -5.62 -2.36 -9.72
CA THR A 29 -6.67 -2.85 -10.63
C THR A 29 -7.78 -1.81 -10.79
N ILE A 30 -8.28 -1.26 -9.67
CA ILE A 30 -9.30 -0.21 -9.66
C ILE A 30 -8.79 1.03 -10.38
N THR A 31 -7.54 1.44 -10.12
CA THR A 31 -6.92 2.60 -10.77
C THR A 31 -6.86 2.42 -12.28
N GLY A 32 -6.39 1.26 -12.77
CA GLY A 32 -6.31 0.97 -14.19
C GLY A 32 -7.68 1.00 -14.88
N PHE A 33 -8.69 0.41 -14.26
CA PHE A 33 -10.06 0.43 -14.79
C PHE A 33 -10.66 1.85 -14.76
N ALA A 34 -10.43 2.61 -13.69
CA ALA A 34 -10.90 3.99 -13.59
C ALA A 34 -10.23 4.92 -14.62
N ILE A 35 -8.98 4.67 -14.99
CA ILE A 35 -8.32 5.39 -16.10
C ILE A 35 -9.01 5.06 -17.42
N TYR A 36 -9.32 3.79 -17.67
CA TYR A 36 -10.01 3.34 -18.89
C TYR A 36 -11.39 4.01 -19.05
N GLU A 37 -12.14 4.14 -17.95
CA GLU A 37 -13.46 4.80 -17.91
C GLU A 37 -13.40 6.34 -17.79
N ASP A 38 -12.23 6.96 -17.90
CA ASP A 38 -11.97 8.41 -17.68
C ASP A 38 -12.48 8.96 -16.32
N ALA A 39 -12.62 8.08 -15.32
CA ALA A 39 -13.05 8.40 -13.96
C ALA A 39 -11.87 8.90 -13.11
N LYS A 40 -11.29 10.06 -13.48
CA LYS A 40 -10.03 10.61 -12.93
C LYS A 40 -9.99 10.68 -11.40
N TRP A 41 -11.09 11.09 -10.76
CA TRP A 41 -11.18 11.15 -9.30
C TRP A 41 -11.06 9.79 -8.65
N VAL A 42 -11.65 8.75 -9.24
CA VAL A 42 -11.57 7.37 -8.75
C VAL A 42 -10.15 6.84 -8.93
N ALA A 43 -9.52 7.10 -10.08
CA ALA A 43 -8.15 6.69 -10.34
C ALA A 43 -7.17 7.31 -9.33
N ILE A 44 -7.25 8.63 -9.09
CA ILE A 44 -6.36 9.33 -8.16
C ILE A 44 -6.58 8.85 -6.72
N THR A 45 -7.82 8.72 -6.29
CA THR A 45 -8.12 8.28 -4.91
C THR A 45 -7.70 6.84 -4.66
N ALA A 46 -7.97 5.93 -5.60
CA ALA A 46 -7.54 4.54 -5.50
C ALA A 46 -6.01 4.43 -5.45
N LEU A 47 -5.29 5.16 -6.30
CA LEU A 47 -3.83 5.18 -6.33
C LEU A 47 -3.24 5.63 -4.99
N VAL A 48 -3.72 6.77 -4.45
CA VAL A 48 -3.23 7.33 -3.19
C VAL A 48 -3.51 6.39 -2.02
N LEU A 49 -4.73 5.86 -1.91
CA LEU A 49 -5.08 4.94 -0.82
C LEU A 49 -4.27 3.64 -0.89
N GLY A 50 -4.07 3.10 -2.09
CA GLY A 50 -3.26 1.90 -2.32
C GLY A 50 -1.80 2.08 -1.93
N THR A 51 -1.17 3.17 -2.41
CA THR A 51 0.23 3.47 -2.12
C THR A 51 0.46 3.81 -0.65
N VAL A 52 -0.37 4.67 -0.06
CA VAL A 52 -0.29 5.00 1.38
C VAL A 52 -0.53 3.76 2.23
N GLY A 53 -1.56 2.97 1.92
CA GLY A 53 -1.86 1.74 2.64
C GLY A 53 -0.70 0.76 2.59
N LYS A 54 -0.13 0.50 1.39
CA LYS A 54 1.06 -0.35 1.25
C LYS A 54 2.25 0.18 2.04
N PHE A 55 2.53 1.47 1.94
CA PHE A 55 3.62 2.12 2.65
C PHE A 55 3.47 1.93 4.16
N LEU A 56 2.29 2.22 4.72
CA LEU A 56 1.99 2.03 6.14
C LEU A 56 2.14 0.56 6.55
N THR A 57 1.69 -0.39 5.74
CA THR A 57 1.82 -1.81 6.08
C THR A 57 3.27 -2.29 6.19
N ASN A 58 4.21 -1.65 5.50
CA ASN A 58 5.63 -1.98 5.57
C ASN A 58 6.28 -1.52 6.89
N PHE A 59 5.71 -0.53 7.60
CA PHE A 59 6.23 -0.05 8.89
C PHE A 59 5.89 -0.95 10.07
N PHE A 60 4.94 -1.88 9.92
CA PHE A 60 4.72 -2.88 10.96
C PHE A 60 5.93 -3.82 10.98
N SER A 61 6.56 -3.94 12.14
CA SER A 61 7.63 -4.91 12.43
C SER A 61 7.11 -5.94 13.44
N GLU A 62 7.58 -7.18 13.36
CA GLU A 62 7.45 -8.11 14.49
C GLU A 62 8.48 -7.65 15.55
N ASP A 63 8.05 -7.57 16.82
CA ASP A 63 8.91 -7.20 17.95
C ASP A 63 10.05 -8.20 18.17
#